data_AF-A0A920PTG6-F1
#
_entry.id   AF-A0A920PTG6-F1
#
_cell.length_a   1.000
_cell.length_b   1.000
_cell.length_c   1.000
_cell.angle_alpha   90.00
_cell.angle_beta   90.00
_cell.angle_gamma   90.00
#
_symmetry.space_group_name_H-M   'P 1'
#
loop_
_entity.id
_entity.type
_entity.pdbx_description
1 polymer ?
#
loop_
_entity_poly.entity_id
_entity_poly.type
_entity_poly.pdbx_seq_one_letter_code
_entity_poly.pdbx_strand_id
1 'polypeptide(L)'
;MGVDPTASVIRAIKRKEIADAVVRVRITLTAESDAHLRENEIRDALEPAHFISSISREIQGARRTRISSTEGENLQPMQALGIYLDSKKIDGDRREKIMRKAEELIAQDSVEEEETA
;
A
#
# COMPACT_ATOMS: atom_id res chain seq x y z
N MET A 1 11.40 12.16 8.93
CA MET A 1 11.40 13.41 8.15
C MET A 1 10.36 13.23 7.05
N GLY A 2 9.17 13.78 7.22
CA GLY A 2 8.04 13.54 6.32
C GLY A 2 8.32 14.16 4.95
N VAL A 3 8.24 13.36 3.89
CA VAL A 3 8.34 13.86 2.51
C VAL A 3 7.02 14.55 2.20
N ASP A 4 7.04 15.86 1.94
CA ASP A 4 5.86 16.56 1.45
C ASP A 4 5.57 16.07 0.01
N PRO A 5 4.43 15.37 -0.20
CA PRO A 5 4.09 14.84 -1.51
C PRO A 5 3.84 15.97 -2.52
N THR A 6 3.31 17.10 -2.08
CA THR A 6 2.99 18.25 -2.94
C THR A 6 4.28 18.90 -3.46
N ALA A 7 5.23 19.17 -2.56
CA ALA A 7 6.54 19.72 -2.93
C ALA A 7 7.32 18.82 -3.91
N SER A 8 7.15 17.49 -3.78
CA SER A 8 7.78 16.52 -4.67
C SER A 8 7.21 16.58 -6.09
N VAL A 9 5.89 16.71 -6.21
CA VAL A 9 5.18 16.88 -7.49
C VAL A 9 5.57 18.20 -8.15
N ILE A 10 5.55 19.32 -7.41
CA ILE A 10 5.93 20.65 -7.93
C ILE A 10 7.36 20.63 -8.48
N ARG A 11 8.30 20.01 -7.76
CA ARG A 11 9.69 19.88 -8.20
C ARG A 11 9.80 19.06 -9.49
N ALA A 12 8.98 18.03 -9.66
CA ALA A 12 8.96 17.24 -10.87
C ALA A 12 8.42 18.03 -12.07
N ILE A 13 7.39 18.85 -11.85
CA ILE A 13 6.82 19.74 -12.87
C ILE A 13 7.87 20.78 -13.30
N LYS A 14 8.53 21.45 -12.35
CA LYS A 14 9.55 22.49 -12.64
C LYS A 14 10.78 21.99 -13.41
N ARG A 15 11.06 20.68 -13.41
CA ARG A 15 12.15 20.09 -14.19
C ARG A 15 11.84 19.96 -15.68
N LYS A 16 10.58 20.18 -16.07
CA LYS A 16 10.14 20.11 -17.47
C LYS A 16 9.69 21.47 -17.93
N GLU A 17 9.94 21.76 -19.20
CA GLU A 17 9.35 22.90 -19.87
C GLU A 17 7.91 22.53 -20.25
N ILE A 18 6.95 23.27 -19.69
CA ILE A 18 5.51 23.03 -19.86
C ILE A 18 4.79 24.21 -20.51
N ALA A 19 5.52 25.30 -20.80
CA ALA A 19 4.97 26.49 -21.45
C ALA A 19 4.40 26.12 -22.83
N ASP A 20 3.19 26.61 -23.11
CA ASP A 20 2.45 26.35 -24.35
C ASP A 20 2.20 24.85 -24.69
N ALA A 21 2.41 23.94 -23.74
CA ALA A 21 2.24 22.50 -23.96
C ALA A 21 0.89 21.97 -23.47
N VAL A 22 0.43 20.87 -24.09
CA VAL A 22 -0.67 20.07 -23.58
C VAL A 22 -0.13 19.06 -22.56
N VAL A 23 -0.52 19.20 -21.29
CA VAL A 23 0.04 18.43 -20.18
C VAL A 23 -0.96 17.41 -19.65
N ARG A 24 -0.49 16.17 -19.47
CA ARG A 24 -1.21 15.11 -18.76
C ARG A 24 -0.46 14.73 -17.51
N VAL A 25 -1.11 14.83 -16.34
CA VAL A 25 -0.49 14.52 -15.05
C VAL A 25 -1.07 13.22 -14.49
N ARG A 26 -0.19 12.26 -14.24
CA ARG A 26 -0.51 11.03 -13.51
C ARG A 26 0.35 11.00 -12.25
N ILE A 27 -0.28 10.98 -11.10
CA ILE A 27 0.40 10.97 -9.80
C ILE A 27 0.13 9.62 -9.18
N THR A 28 1.18 8.84 -8.92
CA THR A 28 1.09 7.58 -8.19
C THR A 28 1.59 7.80 -6.78
N LEU A 29 0.76 7.53 -5.78
CA LEU A 29 1.06 7.84 -4.39
C LEU A 29 0.41 6.85 -3.42
N THR A 30 0.89 6.80 -2.18
CA THR A 30 0.29 5.99 -1.12
C THR A 30 -0.93 6.69 -0.52
N ALA A 31 -1.81 5.95 0.16
CA ALA A 31 -2.99 6.50 0.81
C ALA A 31 -2.64 7.58 1.87
N GLU A 32 -1.54 7.40 2.59
CA GLU A 32 -1.06 8.38 3.57
C GLU A 32 -0.62 9.68 2.90
N SER A 33 0.03 9.60 1.73
CA SER A 33 0.44 10.78 0.97
C SER A 33 -0.73 11.47 0.27
N ASP A 34 -1.82 10.77 -0.05
CA ASP A 34 -2.98 11.33 -0.75
C ASP A 34 -3.74 12.31 0.14
N ALA A 35 -3.89 11.95 1.42
CA ALA A 35 -4.48 12.83 2.42
C ALA A 35 -3.73 14.16 2.59
N HIS A 36 -2.44 14.20 2.25
CA HIS A 36 -1.59 15.39 2.39
C HIS A 36 -1.31 16.10 1.06
N LEU A 37 -1.85 15.59 -0.06
CA LEU A 37 -1.64 16.17 -1.39
C LEU A 37 -2.57 17.36 -1.61
N ARG A 38 -2.00 18.53 -1.96
CA ARG A 38 -2.79 19.72 -2.29
C ARG A 38 -2.90 19.91 -3.80
N GLU A 39 -4.06 19.58 -4.34
CA GLU A 39 -4.32 19.70 -5.78
C GLU A 39 -4.24 21.15 -6.29
N ASN A 40 -4.64 22.12 -5.46
CA ASN A 40 -4.58 23.55 -5.82
C ASN A 40 -3.16 24.00 -6.15
N GLU A 41 -2.18 23.65 -5.30
CA GLU A 41 -0.78 24.01 -5.53
C GLU A 41 -0.19 23.31 -6.77
N ILE A 42 -0.67 22.11 -7.09
CA ILE A 42 -0.28 21.39 -8.30
C ILE A 42 -0.86 22.08 -9.54
N ARG A 43 -2.11 22.57 -9.48
CA ARG A 43 -2.73 23.35 -10.54
C ARG A 43 -2.01 24.67 -10.76
N ASP A 44 -1.63 25.37 -9.70
CA ASP A 44 -0.86 26.62 -9.78
C ASP A 44 0.50 26.37 -10.45
N ALA A 45 1.18 25.26 -10.11
CA ALA A 45 2.43 24.88 -10.76
C ALA A 45 2.27 24.51 -12.25
N LEU A 46 1.05 24.21 -12.71
CA LEU A 46 0.72 23.89 -14.10
C LEU A 46 0.13 25.08 -14.86
N GLU A 47 -0.05 26.23 -14.23
CA GLU A 47 -0.59 27.45 -14.85
C GLU A 47 0.11 27.84 -16.18
N PRO A 48 1.44 27.68 -16.33
CA PRO A 48 2.11 28.00 -17.60
C PRO A 48 1.72 27.10 -18.78
N ALA A 49 1.03 25.98 -18.53
CA ALA A 49 0.62 25.05 -19.59
C ALA A 49 -0.55 25.61 -20.40
N HIS A 50 -0.52 25.39 -21.72
CA HIS A 50 -1.61 25.80 -22.61
C HIS A 50 -2.92 25.08 -22.27
N PHE A 51 -2.82 23.78 -21.99
CA PHE A 51 -3.99 22.96 -21.70
C PHE A 51 -3.64 21.79 -20.79
N ILE A 52 -4.46 21.58 -19.76
CA ILE A 52 -4.34 20.46 -18.83
C ILE A 52 -5.34 19.38 -19.27
N SER A 53 -4.85 18.31 -19.88
CA SER A 53 -5.69 17.23 -20.43
C SER A 53 -6.35 16.40 -19.33
N SER A 54 -5.59 15.96 -18.33
CA SER A 54 -6.13 15.23 -17.18
C SER A 54 -5.16 15.28 -16.00
N ILE A 55 -5.69 15.38 -14.79
CA ILE A 55 -4.96 15.12 -13.54
C ILE A 55 -5.54 13.86 -12.94
N SER A 56 -4.78 12.77 -12.92
CA SER A 56 -5.22 11.48 -12.38
C SER A 56 -4.39 11.10 -11.16
N ARG A 57 -5.06 10.79 -10.05
CA ARG A 57 -4.47 10.29 -8.80
C ARG A 57 -4.63 8.78 -8.75
N GLU A 58 -3.51 8.06 -8.73
CA GLU A 58 -3.45 6.62 -8.66
C GLU A 58 -2.93 6.24 -7.27
N ILE A 59 -3.87 5.97 -6.37
CA ILE A 59 -3.56 5.61 -4.98
C ILE A 59 -3.17 4.14 -4.98
N GLN A 60 -1.90 3.85 -4.68
CA GLN A 60 -1.47 2.50 -4.33
C GLN A 60 -2.04 2.16 -2.96
N GLY A 61 -3.33 1.85 -2.92
CA GLY A 61 -3.91 1.12 -1.81
C GLY A 61 -3.25 -0.24 -1.80
N ALA A 62 -2.63 -0.62 -0.68
CA ALA A 62 -2.26 -2.01 -0.46
C ALA A 62 -3.53 -2.83 -0.70
N ARG A 63 -3.58 -3.54 -1.83
CA ARG A 63 -4.71 -4.37 -2.22
C ARG A 63 -4.92 -5.29 -1.03
N ARG A 64 -5.95 -5.03 -0.22
CA ARG A 64 -6.29 -5.92 0.89
C ARG A 64 -6.70 -7.22 0.21
N THR A 65 -5.82 -8.22 0.26
CA THR A 65 -6.17 -9.60 -0.07
C THR A 65 -7.22 -10.00 0.97
N ARG A 66 -8.49 -9.81 0.63
CA ARG A 66 -9.59 -10.31 1.43
C ARG A 66 -9.61 -11.81 1.21
N ILE A 67 -9.29 -12.57 2.25
CA ILE A 67 -9.65 -13.99 2.30
C ILE A 67 -11.18 -14.00 2.29
N SER A 68 -11.79 -14.62 1.28
CA SER A 68 -13.25 -14.72 1.21
C SER A 68 -13.75 -15.58 2.38
N SER A 69 -14.94 -15.30 2.91
CA SER A 69 -15.47 -16.02 4.07
C SER A 69 -15.51 -17.54 3.85
N THR A 70 -15.80 -17.96 2.62
CA THR A 70 -15.86 -19.37 2.21
C THR A 70 -14.48 -20.04 2.11
N GLU A 71 -13.43 -19.28 1.74
CA GLU A 71 -12.05 -19.81 1.77
C GLU A 71 -11.51 -19.86 3.20
N GLY A 72 -11.96 -18.96 4.07
CA GLY A 72 -11.54 -18.90 5.48
C GLY A 72 -11.99 -20.09 6.33
N GLU A 73 -13.16 -20.68 6.05
CA GLU A 73 -13.73 -21.78 6.86
C GLU A 73 -12.93 -23.09 6.75
N ASN A 74 -12.26 -23.34 5.62
CA ASN A 74 -11.47 -24.55 5.39
C ASN A 74 -9.95 -24.32 5.55
N LEU A 75 -9.53 -23.11 5.91
CA LEU A 75 -8.11 -22.75 6.02
C LEU A 75 -7.55 -23.18 7.37
N GLN A 76 -6.54 -24.06 7.34
CA GLN A 76 -5.80 -24.37 8.55
C GLN A 76 -5.06 -23.13 9.07
N PRO A 77 -4.89 -22.95 10.39
CA PRO A 77 -4.28 -21.75 10.98
C PRO A 77 -2.93 -21.36 10.36
N MET A 78 -2.08 -22.35 10.09
CA MET A 78 -0.78 -22.15 9.44
C MET A 78 -0.91 -21.67 7.98
N GLN A 79 -1.91 -22.15 7.26
CA GLN A 79 -2.19 -21.71 5.89
C GLN A 79 -2.77 -20.29 5.88
N ALA A 80 -3.65 -19.97 6.82
CA ALA A 80 -4.21 -18.63 6.97
C ALA A 80 -3.12 -17.60 7.28
N LEU A 81 -2.17 -17.95 8.15
CA LEU A 81 -1.01 -17.13 8.46
C LEU A 81 -0.12 -16.93 7.22
N GLY A 82 0.12 -17.97 6.42
CA GLY A 82 0.87 -17.87 5.17
C GLY A 82 0.26 -16.83 4.21
N ILE A 83 -1.05 -16.93 3.96
CA ILE A 83 -1.78 -15.98 3.11
C ILE A 83 -1.73 -14.55 3.69
N TYR A 84 -1.81 -14.41 5.02
CA TYR A 84 -1.67 -13.12 5.68
C TYR A 84 -0.29 -12.50 5.45
N LEU A 85 0.79 -13.28 5.61
CA LEU A 85 2.17 -12.82 5.38
C LEU A 85 2.40 -12.43 3.92
N ASP A 86 1.84 -13.19 2.97
CA ASP A 86 1.88 -12.89 1.54
C ASP A 86 1.14 -11.57 1.23
N SER A 87 -0.02 -11.35 1.84
CA SER A 87 -0.77 -10.09 1.68
C SER A 87 0.00 -8.87 2.20
N LYS A 88 0.86 -9.08 3.23
CA LYS A 88 1.70 -8.06 3.85
C LYS A 88 3.07 -7.92 3.17
N LYS A 89 3.38 -8.71 2.14
CA LYS A 89 4.68 -8.75 1.47
C LYS A 89 5.83 -8.99 2.46
N ILE A 90 5.62 -9.90 3.41
CA ILE A 90 6.65 -10.31 4.37
C ILE A 90 7.31 -11.58 3.82
N ASP A 91 8.49 -11.41 3.27
CA ASP A 91 9.26 -12.45 2.57
C ASP A 91 10.59 -12.76 3.27
N GLY A 92 11.25 -13.84 2.84
CA GLY A 92 12.61 -14.23 3.26
C GLY A 92 12.71 -14.72 4.72
N ASP A 93 13.85 -14.50 5.36
CA ASP A 93 14.15 -14.93 6.73
C ASP A 93 13.09 -14.51 7.76
N ARG A 94 12.44 -13.38 7.52
CA ARG A 94 11.42 -12.85 8.42
C ARG A 94 10.15 -13.69 8.40
N ARG A 95 9.76 -14.21 7.22
CA ARG A 95 8.63 -15.12 7.07
C ARG A 95 8.87 -16.41 7.82
N GLU A 96 10.04 -17.02 7.63
CA GLU A 96 10.39 -18.32 8.22
C GLU A 96 10.40 -18.27 9.75
N LYS A 97 10.97 -17.20 10.33
CA LYS A 97 10.96 -16.99 11.78
C LYS A 97 9.54 -16.86 12.34
N ILE A 98 8.65 -16.16 11.63
CA ILE A 98 7.25 -15.99 12.06
C ILE A 98 6.51 -17.33 11.98
N MET A 99 6.67 -18.08 10.89
CA MET A 99 6.03 -19.39 10.71
C MET A 99 6.46 -20.38 11.79
N ARG A 100 7.76 -20.45 12.09
CA ARG A 100 8.28 -21.34 13.14
C ARG A 100 7.74 -20.98 14.52
N LYS A 101 7.71 -19.69 14.85
CA LYS A 101 7.16 -19.23 16.14
C LYS A 101 5.66 -19.46 16.24
N ALA A 102 4.92 -19.29 15.14
CA ALA A 102 3.49 -19.57 15.11
C ALA A 102 3.19 -21.06 15.32
N GLU A 103 3.97 -21.96 14.70
CA GLU A 103 3.85 -23.40 14.89
C GLU A 103 4.03 -23.80 16.36
N GLU A 104 5.07 -23.26 17.03
CA GLU A 104 5.29 -23.49 18.47
C GLU A 104 4.11 -23.02 19.32
N LEU A 105 3.57 -21.82 19.04
CA LEU A 105 2.44 -21.25 19.79
C LEU A 105 1.14 -22.04 19.56
N ILE A 106 0.86 -22.47 18.34
CA ILE A 106 -0.33 -23.26 18.01
C ILE A 106 -0.24 -24.63 18.66
N ALA A 107 0.94 -25.25 18.66
CA ALA A 107 1.17 -26.52 19.32
C ALA A 107 0.98 -26.41 20.84
N GLN A 108 1.39 -25.28 21.44
CA GLN A 108 1.16 -24.99 22.87
C GLN A 108 -0.32 -24.78 23.21
N ASP A 109 -1.05 -24.02 22.39
CA ASP A 109 -2.49 -23.78 22.60
C ASP A 109 -3.30 -25.07 22.45
N SER A 110 -2.91 -25.95 21.51
CA SER A 110 -3.58 -27.23 21.27
C SER A 110 -3.38 -28.25 22.41
N VAL A 111 -2.29 -28.15 23.18
CA VAL A 111 -2.07 -29.04 24.35
C VAL A 111 -2.75 -28.53 25.63
N GLU A 112 -3.07 -27.23 25.72
CA GLU A 112 -3.82 -26.66 26.84
C GLU A 112 -5.33 -26.98 26.76
N GLU A 113 -5.87 -27.20 25.55
CA GLU A 113 -7.27 -27.62 25.34
C GLU A 113 -7.55 -29.09 25.73
N GLU A 114 -6.56 -29.99 25.65
CA GLU A 114 -6.73 -31.40 26.06
C GLU A 114 -6.62 -31.62 27.59
N GLU A 115 -5.95 -30.73 28.33
CA GLU A 115 -5.81 -30.85 29.79
C GLU A 115 -7.02 -30.27 30.57
N THR A 116 -7.88 -29.52 29.88
CA THR A 116 -9.08 -28.90 30.45
C THR A 116 -10.41 -29.58 30.05
N ALA A 117 -10.36 -30.72 29.36
CA ALA A 117 -11.51 -31.51 28.90
C ALA A 117 -11.80 -32.75 29.76
#